data_AF-A0A496LLP3-F1
#
_entry.id   AF-A0A496LLP3-F1
#
_cell.length_a   1.000
_cell.length_b   1.000
_cell.length_c   1.000
_cell.angle_alpha   90.00
_cell.angle_beta   90.00
_cell.angle_gamma   90.00
#
_symmetry.space_group_name_H-M   'P 1'
#
loop_
_entity.id
_entity.type
_entity.pdbx_description
1 polymer ?
#
loop_
_entity_poly.entity_id
_entity_poly.type
_entity_poly.pdbx_seq_one_letter_code
_entity_poly.pdbx_strand_id
1 'polypeptide(L)'
;MLKYLYKSKGNMEKCVMTEGAKDVKATKISITLDAYLKNEVDNIAKELGKTRSCLVADAVEYYLDFLDMTVATRRLNDENDTIISSVDMEGYINGLGAKI
;
A
#
# COMPACT_ATOMS: atom_id res chain seq x y z
N MET A 1 6.34 11.17 14.80
CA MET A 1 5.34 10.74 15.80
C MET A 1 4.00 10.61 15.07
N LEU A 2 3.75 9.44 14.47
CA LEU A 2 2.58 9.18 13.62
C LEU A 2 1.31 9.08 14.49
N LYS A 3 0.31 9.92 14.21
CA LYS A 3 -1.00 9.87 14.86
C LYS A 3 -1.89 8.85 14.13
N TYR A 4 -2.02 7.65 14.69
CA TYR A 4 -3.09 6.73 14.29
C TYR A 4 -4.40 7.19 14.93
N LEU A 5 -5.30 7.79 14.13
CA LEU A 5 -6.66 8.08 14.55
C LEU A 5 -7.51 6.82 14.37
N TYR A 6 -7.69 6.05 15.44
CA TYR A 6 -8.63 4.93 15.44
C TYR A 6 -9.98 5.41 15.95
N LYS A 7 -10.96 5.57 15.06
CA LYS A 7 -12.35 5.90 15.43
C LYS A 7 -13.20 4.65 15.30
N SER A 8 -13.41 3.97 16.42
CA SER A 8 -14.40 2.90 16.53
C SER A 8 -15.81 3.48 16.55
N LYS A 9 -16.61 3.18 15.53
CA LYS A 9 -18.07 3.19 15.64
C LYS A 9 -18.63 2.01 14.87
N GLY A 10 -19.36 1.16 15.60
CA GLY A 10 -20.05 0.00 15.08
C GLY A 10 -20.96 0.37 13.92
N ASN A 11 -20.51 0.01 12.73
CA ASN A 11 -21.35 -0.43 11.63
C ASN A 11 -20.47 -1.24 10.69
N MET A 12 -21.02 -2.30 10.10
CA MET A 12 -20.28 -3.24 9.24
C MET A 12 -19.99 -2.56 7.89
N GLU A 13 -19.09 -1.59 7.89
CA GLU A 13 -18.68 -0.88 6.68
C GLU A 13 -17.69 -1.75 5.89
N LYS A 14 -17.95 -1.82 4.59
CA LYS A 14 -17.14 -2.53 3.60
C LYS A 14 -15.68 -2.07 3.74
N CYS A 15 -14.74 -3.00 3.64
CA CYS A 15 -13.31 -2.73 3.47
C CYS A 15 -13.05 -2.03 2.14
N VAL A 16 -13.41 -0.76 2.08
CA VAL A 16 -13.00 0.19 1.06
C VAL A 16 -12.67 1.43 1.86
N MET A 17 -11.39 1.55 2.21
CA MET A 17 -10.86 2.74 2.89
C MET A 17 -10.96 3.90 1.90
N THR A 18 -12.09 4.60 1.88
CA THR A 18 -12.24 5.84 1.13
C THR A 18 -12.77 6.90 2.08
N GLU A 19 -11.89 7.50 2.87
CA GLU A 19 -12.12 8.89 3.29
C GLU A 19 -11.98 9.75 2.02
N GLY A 20 -13.09 9.93 1.29
CA GLY A 20 -13.22 10.97 0.26
C GLY A 20 -13.20 10.55 -1.22
N ALA A 21 -13.11 9.26 -1.58
CA ALA A 21 -13.16 8.83 -2.99
C ALA A 21 -14.39 7.98 -3.31
N LYS A 22 -15.21 8.48 -4.23
CA LYS A 22 -16.35 7.76 -4.85
C LYS A 22 -15.82 6.59 -5.68
N ASP A 23 -16.38 5.40 -5.43
CA ASP A 23 -16.28 4.19 -6.26
C ASP A 23 -14.85 3.69 -6.61
N VAL A 24 -14.17 3.09 -5.64
CA VAL A 24 -12.98 2.27 -5.93
C VAL A 24 -13.46 0.97 -6.58
N LYS A 25 -13.07 0.72 -7.83
CA LYS A 25 -13.28 -0.58 -8.51
C LYS A 25 -12.50 -1.68 -7.77
N ALA A 26 -13.14 -2.28 -6.79
CA ALA A 26 -12.56 -3.39 -6.04
C ALA A 26 -12.46 -4.64 -6.94
N THR A 27 -11.26 -5.21 -7.05
CA THR A 27 -11.02 -6.47 -7.76
C THR A 27 -10.99 -7.62 -6.77
N LYS A 28 -11.80 -8.67 -7.01
CA LYS A 28 -11.82 -9.86 -6.16
C LYS A 28 -10.66 -10.78 -6.52
N ILE A 29 -9.87 -11.15 -5.53
CA ILE A 29 -8.77 -12.11 -5.65
C ILE A 29 -9.06 -13.32 -4.75
N SER A 30 -8.75 -14.51 -5.24
CA SER A 30 -8.76 -15.74 -4.43
C SER A 30 -7.32 -16.15 -4.16
N ILE A 31 -6.98 -16.35 -2.89
CA ILE A 31 -5.66 -16.77 -2.44
C ILE A 31 -5.77 -18.04 -1.62
N THR A 32 -4.73 -18.88 -1.67
CA THR A 32 -4.62 -20.07 -0.82
C THR A 32 -3.61 -19.78 0.28
N LEU A 33 -4.01 -20.02 1.53
CA LEU A 33 -3.17 -19.88 2.71
C LEU A 33 -3.18 -21.22 3.45
N ASP A 34 -2.10 -21.51 4.18
CA ASP A 34 -2.10 -22.67 5.08
C ASP A 34 -3.13 -22.46 6.21
N ALA A 35 -3.58 -23.58 6.79
CA ALA A 35 -4.65 -23.57 7.78
C ALA A 35 -4.27 -22.81 9.06
N TYR A 36 -2.98 -22.82 9.43
CA TYR A 36 -2.49 -22.13 10.62
C TYR A 36 -2.55 -20.61 10.42
N LEU A 37 -1.97 -20.11 9.33
CA LEU A 37 -1.97 -18.68 9.00
C LEU A 37 -3.39 -18.14 8.80
N LYS A 38 -4.27 -18.92 8.15
CA LYS A 38 -5.68 -18.57 8.04
C LYS A 38 -6.33 -18.39 9.42
N ASN A 39 -5.99 -19.23 10.40
CA ASN A 39 -6.56 -19.12 11.75
C ASN A 39 -6.02 -17.91 12.50
N GLU A 40 -4.74 -17.56 12.33
CA GLU A 40 -4.18 -16.33 12.88
C GLU A 40 -4.87 -15.08 12.30
N VAL A 41 -5.04 -15.03 10.97
CA VAL A 41 -5.77 -13.94 10.30
C VAL A 41 -7.19 -13.81 10.84
N ASP A 42 -7.89 -14.93 11.02
CA ASP A 42 -9.24 -14.94 11.59
C ASP A 42 -9.28 -14.41 13.03
N ASN A 43 -8.32 -14.79 13.87
CA ASN A 43 -8.26 -14.39 15.27
C ASN A 43 -7.95 -12.89 15.41
N ILE A 44 -6.94 -12.41 14.69
CA ILE A 44 -6.56 -11.00 14.69
C ILE A 44 -7.68 -10.13 14.11
N ALA A 45 -8.31 -10.57 13.02
CA ALA A 45 -9.44 -9.85 12.42
C ALA A 45 -10.60 -9.68 13.43
N LYS A 46 -10.92 -10.72 14.19
CA LYS A 46 -11.93 -10.67 15.26
C LYS A 46 -11.53 -9.71 16.37
N GLU A 47 -10.30 -9.78 16.86
CA GLU A 47 -9.79 -8.94 17.94
C GLU A 47 -9.81 -7.44 17.56
N LEU A 48 -9.47 -7.14 16.31
CA LEU A 48 -9.44 -5.77 15.79
C LEU A 48 -10.79 -5.27 15.25
N GLY A 49 -11.81 -6.12 15.21
CA GLY A 49 -13.11 -5.81 14.59
C GLY A 49 -13.02 -5.51 13.08
N LYS A 50 -11.99 -6.02 12.40
CA LYS A 50 -11.76 -5.85 10.95
C LYS A 50 -12.23 -7.07 10.19
N THR A 51 -12.48 -6.93 8.88
CA THR A 51 -12.65 -8.11 8.02
C THR A 51 -11.29 -8.71 7.66
N ARG A 52 -11.27 -10.01 7.37
CA ARG A 52 -10.07 -10.73 6.89
C ARG A 52 -9.48 -10.08 5.64
N SER A 53 -10.35 -9.65 4.72
CA SER A 53 -9.93 -8.98 3.49
C SER A 53 -9.24 -7.64 3.74
N CYS A 54 -9.69 -6.85 4.73
CA CYS A 54 -8.96 -5.65 5.15
C CYS A 54 -7.57 -6.01 5.67
N LEU A 55 -7.50 -6.98 6.58
CA LEU A 55 -6.22 -7.34 7.22
C LEU A 55 -5.21 -7.87 6.19
N VAL A 56 -5.67 -8.69 5.24
CA VAL A 56 -4.84 -9.18 4.13
C VAL A 56 -4.44 -8.04 3.20
N ALA A 57 -5.35 -7.11 2.87
CA ALA A 57 -5.02 -5.96 2.04
C ALA A 57 -3.95 -5.07 2.70
N ASP A 58 -4.14 -4.70 3.97
CA ASP A 58 -3.18 -3.92 4.74
C ASP A 58 -1.79 -4.62 4.75
N ALA A 59 -1.76 -5.94 5.02
CA ALA A 59 -0.52 -6.70 5.05
C ALA A 59 0.19 -6.75 3.69
N VAL A 60 -0.57 -6.91 2.59
CA VAL A 60 -0.02 -6.90 1.23
C VAL A 60 0.52 -5.52 0.88
N GLU A 61 -0.18 -4.44 1.22
CA GLU A 61 0.26 -3.06 1.00
C GLU A 61 1.59 -2.79 1.70
N TYR A 62 1.70 -3.10 3.00
CA TYR A 62 2.95 -2.93 3.74
C TYR A 62 4.11 -3.74 3.16
N TYR A 63 3.84 -4.96 2.70
CA TYR A 63 4.89 -5.79 2.10
C TYR A 63 5.32 -5.25 0.73
N LEU A 64 4.39 -4.74 -0.07
CA LEU A 64 4.71 -4.12 -1.36
C LEU A 64 5.54 -2.85 -1.18
N ASP A 65 5.26 -2.00 -0.19
CA ASP A 65 6.08 -0.83 0.12
C ASP A 65 7.53 -1.22 0.47
N PHE A 66 7.69 -2.29 1.26
CA PHE A 66 9.01 -2.83 1.58
C PHE A 66 9.75 -3.35 0.33
N LEU A 67 9.04 -4.06 -0.55
CA LEU A 67 9.61 -4.55 -1.80
C LEU A 67 9.96 -3.40 -2.75
N ASP A 68 9.15 -2.36 -2.83
CA ASP A 68 9.41 -1.19 -3.67
C ASP A 68 10.72 -0.51 -3.25
N MET A 69 10.93 -0.33 -1.94
CA MET A 69 12.18 0.20 -1.40
C MET A 69 13.40 -0.68 -1.75
N THR A 70 13.22 -2.00 -1.74
CA THR A 70 14.26 -2.96 -2.11
C THR A 70 14.63 -2.82 -3.60
N VAL A 71 13.63 -2.70 -4.46
CA VAL A 71 13.82 -2.48 -5.91
C VAL A 71 14.47 -1.13 -6.18
N ALA A 72 14.01 -0.06 -5.51
CA ALA A 72 14.57 1.28 -5.65
C ALA A 72 16.04 1.31 -5.23
N THR A 73 16.39 0.66 -4.10
CA THR A 73 17.78 0.56 -3.63
C THR A 73 18.65 -0.19 -4.62
N ARG A 74 18.14 -1.28 -5.20
CA ARG A 74 18.85 -2.03 -6.23
C ARG A 74 19.12 -1.16 -7.46
N ARG A 75 18.13 -0.42 -7.95
CA ARG A 75 18.28 0.52 -9.08
C ARG A 75 19.30 1.60 -8.77
N LEU A 76 19.26 2.15 -7.56
CA LEU A 76 20.20 3.18 -7.11
C LEU A 76 21.66 2.69 -7.12
N ASN A 77 21.89 1.40 -6.80
CA ASN A 77 23.22 0.80 -6.74
C ASN A 77 23.66 0.13 -8.05
N ASP A 78 22.81 0.08 -9.08
CA ASP A 78 23.17 -0.49 -10.37
C ASP A 78 23.90 0.56 -11.21
N GLU A 79 25.21 0.40 -11.36
CA GLU A 79 26.07 1.31 -12.11
C GLU A 79 25.73 1.38 -13.61
N ASN A 80 24.98 0.40 -14.12
CA ASN A 80 24.50 0.39 -15.51
C ASN A 80 23.11 1.00 -15.65
N ASP A 81 22.42 1.30 -14.53
CA ASP A 81 21.15 2.00 -14.57
C ASP A 81 21.41 3.47 -14.89
N THR A 82 20.68 4.00 -15.86
CA THR A 82 20.90 5.36 -16.34
C THR A 82 20.30 6.34 -15.35
N ILE A 83 21.13 6.82 -14.42
CA ILE A 83 20.74 7.88 -13.50
C ILE A 83 20.77 9.21 -14.25
N ILE A 84 19.61 9.82 -14.46
CA ILE A 84 19.52 11.19 -15.00
C ILE A 84 20.10 12.18 -13.98
N SER A 85 20.87 13.16 -14.46
CA SER A 85 21.43 14.19 -13.58
C SER A 85 20.33 15.10 -13.02
N SER A 86 20.61 15.83 -11.94
CA SER A 86 19.67 16.83 -11.41
C SER A 86 19.32 17.90 -12.45
N VAL A 87 20.27 18.25 -13.33
CA VAL A 87 20.07 19.22 -14.42
C VAL A 87 19.14 18.67 -15.50
N ASP A 88 19.29 17.39 -15.85
CA ASP A 88 18.40 16.73 -16.80
C ASP A 88 16.98 16.63 -16.23
N MET A 89 16.85 16.31 -14.94
CA MET A 89 15.58 16.26 -14.22
C MET A 89 14.87 17.63 -14.20
N GLU A 90 15.59 18.72 -13.92
CA GLU A 90 15.05 20.08 -14.01
C GLU A 90 14.60 20.42 -15.44
N GLY A 91 15.36 20.01 -16.45
CA GLY A 91 14.98 20.12 -17.86
C GLY A 91 13.66 19.42 -18.18
N TYR A 92 13.48 18.17 -17.70
CA TYR A 92 12.23 17.42 -17.86
C TYR A 92 11.05 18.09 -17.15
N ILE A 93 11.23 18.54 -15.90
CA ILE A 93 10.16 19.20 -15.12
C ILE A 93 9.73 20.50 -15.80
N ASN A 94 10.69 21.31 -16.23
CA ASN A 94 10.42 22.56 -16.95
C ASN A 94 9.72 22.31 -18.29
N GLY A 95 10.08 21.23 -18.99
CA GLY A 95 9.45 20.80 -20.25
C GLY A 95 8.03 20.27 -20.10
N LEU A 96 7.69 19.68 -18.94
CA LEU A 96 6.33 19.23 -18.61
C LEU A 96 5.38 20.39 -18.25
N GLY A 97 5.89 21.62 -18.15
CA GLY A 97 5.10 22.79 -17.75
C GLY A 97 4.59 22.70 -16.31
N ALA A 98 5.12 21.77 -15.51
CA ALA A 98 4.79 21.62 -14.11
C ALA A 98 5.46 22.75 -13.33
N LYS A 99 4.73 23.84 -13.09
CA LYS A 99 5.17 24.87 -12.13
C LYS A 99 5.07 24.26 -10.73
N ILE A 100 6.22 24.10 -10.09
CA ILE A 100 6.33 23.87 -8.64
C ILE A 100 6.03 25.21 -7.93
#